data_AF-A0A9W7MVG5-F1
#
_entry.id   AF-A0A9W7MVG5-F1
#
_cell.length_a   1.000
_cell.length_b   1.000
_cell.length_c   1.000
_cell.angle_alpha   90.00
_cell.angle_beta   90.00
_cell.angle_gamma   90.00
#
_symmetry.space_group_name_H-M   'P 1'
#
loop_
_entity.id
_entity.type
_entity.pdbx_description
1 polymer ?
#
loop_
_entity_poly.entity_id
_entity_poly.type
_entity_poly.pdbx_seq_one_letter_code
_entity_poly.pdbx_strand_id
1 'polypeptide(L)'
;MESFYSSTKLDISVNATFIALIPEKKNVMNISKFISISLVGSVYKIVAKVLSRRLKLVTGPLISENQCAFLKGRQIYDGILITNEILHSVELVILKLDFSKAYDCVRWDFLEMVLIKMGFGNKWRSWIRECTSTPRISMLVNGSTTREFIIRRGLRQGDPLPLYLFIMVTKALNLLILAAERCGAIEGISNMLPDYSFTHLQFADDTVLFLGTLEKSLINVKLRCFEACSGLSINFNKPCLVGVVGVEIETVNRLAMLCGCQVGSLLINYLGIPLGVDPKESKDMGSSS
;
A
#
# COMPACT_ATOMS: atom_id res chain seq x y z
N MET A 1 15.43 -3.00 28.25
CA MET A 1 14.86 -1.83 27.52
C MET A 1 15.85 -0.67 27.49
N GLU A 2 16.51 -0.33 28.60
CA GLU A 2 17.60 0.66 28.62
C GLU A 2 18.76 0.28 27.70
N SER A 3 19.16 -1.00 27.70
CA SER A 3 20.16 -1.53 26.76
C SER A 3 19.79 -1.24 25.31
N PHE A 4 18.57 -1.57 24.87
CA PHE A 4 18.09 -1.25 23.51
C PHE A 4 18.06 0.26 23.23
N TYR A 5 17.69 1.08 24.22
CA TYR A 5 17.67 2.52 24.06
C TYR A 5 19.08 3.11 23.87
N SER A 6 20.10 2.58 24.56
CA SER A 6 21.48 3.06 24.47
C SER A 6 22.23 2.44 23.29
N SER A 7 22.20 1.12 23.14
CA SER A 7 22.99 0.37 22.16
C SER A 7 22.31 0.24 20.79
N THR A 8 20.99 0.47 20.71
CA THR A 8 20.15 0.19 19.54
C THR A 8 20.09 -1.29 19.14
N LYS A 9 20.56 -2.20 20.02
CA LYS A 9 20.60 -3.64 19.76
C LYS A 9 19.52 -4.42 20.51
N LEU A 10 18.93 -5.39 19.81
CA LEU A 10 18.01 -6.36 20.39
C LEU A 10 18.75 -7.68 20.61
N ASP A 11 18.50 -8.32 21.74
CA ASP A 11 18.93 -9.70 21.93
C ASP A 11 18.31 -10.60 20.86
N ILE A 12 19.10 -11.56 20.37
CA ILE A 12 18.69 -12.46 19.29
C ILE A 12 17.40 -13.19 19.65
N SER A 13 17.28 -13.65 20.91
CA SER A 13 16.09 -14.33 21.41
C SER A 13 14.83 -13.45 21.44
N VAL A 14 15.00 -12.14 21.66
CA VAL A 14 13.89 -11.18 21.68
C VAL A 14 13.36 -10.93 20.27
N ASN A 15 14.23 -10.99 19.26
CA ASN A 15 13.87 -10.71 17.87
C ASN A 15 13.56 -11.97 17.03
N ALA A 16 13.57 -13.16 17.65
CA ALA A 16 13.11 -14.39 17.02
C ALA A 16 11.64 -14.27 16.61
N THR A 17 11.31 -14.74 15.41
CA THR A 17 9.99 -14.61 14.81
C THR A 17 9.57 -15.92 14.16
N PHE A 18 8.32 -16.32 14.36
CA PHE A 18 7.73 -17.43 13.63
C PHE A 18 6.80 -16.91 12.54
N ILE A 19 6.89 -17.42 11.32
CA ILE A 19 5.92 -17.12 10.26
C ILE A 19 4.92 -18.26 10.18
N ALA A 20 3.65 -17.94 10.42
CA ALA A 20 2.53 -18.83 10.16
C ALA A 20 1.88 -18.49 8.81
N LEU A 21 1.53 -19.50 8.03
CA LEU A 21 0.78 -19.34 6.78
C LEU A 21 -0.70 -19.58 7.01
N ILE A 22 -1.53 -18.60 6.67
CA ILE A 22 -2.98 -18.67 6.78
C ILE A 22 -3.57 -18.65 5.37
N PRO A 23 -4.42 -19.62 4.99
CA PRO A 23 -5.01 -19.63 3.67
C PRO A 23 -6.00 -18.46 3.50
N GLU A 24 -5.94 -17.76 2.37
CA GLU A 24 -6.87 -16.65 2.06
C GLU A 24 -8.33 -17.10 1.99
N LYS A 25 -8.56 -18.34 1.55
CA LYS A 25 -9.88 -18.95 1.35
C LYS A 25 -9.84 -20.43 1.75
N LYS A 26 -11.02 -21.06 1.87
CA LYS A 26 -11.08 -22.53 2.08
C LYS A 26 -10.50 -23.27 0.85
N ASN A 27 -9.87 -24.41 1.08
CA ASN A 27 -9.33 -25.32 0.06
C ASN A 27 -8.29 -24.71 -0.89
N VAL A 28 -7.34 -23.93 -0.34
CA VAL A 28 -6.23 -23.38 -1.12
C VAL A 28 -5.17 -24.45 -1.39
N MET A 29 -4.92 -24.72 -2.67
CA MET A 29 -3.87 -25.66 -3.13
C MET A 29 -2.56 -24.96 -3.51
N ASN A 30 -2.58 -23.65 -3.75
CA ASN A 30 -1.41 -22.89 -4.18
C ASN A 30 -0.85 -22.03 -3.04
N ILE A 31 0.45 -22.18 -2.75
CA ILE A 31 1.15 -21.41 -1.72
C ILE A 31 1.09 -19.89 -1.94
N SER A 32 0.86 -19.44 -3.18
CA SER A 32 0.73 -18.02 -3.50
C SER A 32 -0.52 -17.36 -2.89
N LYS A 33 -1.52 -18.16 -2.47
CA LYS A 33 -2.79 -17.71 -1.86
C LYS A 33 -2.80 -17.90 -0.34
N PHE A 34 -1.62 -17.97 0.27
CA PHE A 34 -1.46 -17.94 1.72
C PHE A 34 -0.91 -16.58 2.14
N ILE A 35 -1.49 -16.02 3.20
CA ILE A 35 -1.03 -14.82 3.88
C ILE A 35 -0.08 -15.25 5.00
N SER A 36 1.08 -14.61 5.09
CA SER A 36 2.03 -14.83 6.17
C SER A 36 1.80 -13.90 7.35
N ILE A 37 1.57 -14.44 8.54
CA ILE A 37 1.54 -13.66 9.78
C ILE A 37 2.82 -13.91 10.58
N SER A 38 3.46 -12.83 11.02
CA SER A 38 4.62 -12.89 11.92
C SER A 38 4.17 -12.98 13.37
N LEU A 39 4.49 -14.08 14.01
CA LEU A 39 4.36 -14.30 15.45
C LEU A 39 5.67 -13.91 16.12
N VAL A 40 5.67 -12.72 16.71
CA VAL A 40 6.83 -12.14 17.41
C VAL A 40 6.71 -12.28 18.93
N GLY A 41 7.84 -12.30 19.62
CA GLY A 41 7.89 -12.34 21.09
C GLY A 41 7.25 -11.13 21.77
N SER A 42 6.68 -11.33 22.96
CA SER A 42 5.98 -10.29 23.73
C SER A 42 6.85 -9.07 24.04
N VAL A 43 8.14 -9.29 24.35
CA VAL A 43 9.11 -8.21 24.59
C VAL A 43 9.30 -7.34 23.36
N TYR A 44 9.45 -7.96 22.17
CA TYR A 44 9.52 -7.20 20.92
C TYR A 44 8.21 -6.45 20.63
N LYS A 45 7.04 -7.04 20.92
CA LYS A 45 5.75 -6.34 20.76
C LYS A 45 5.68 -5.06 21.59
N ILE A 46 6.25 -5.05 22.80
CA ILE A 46 6.34 -3.84 23.63
C ILE A 46 7.21 -2.79 22.92
N VAL A 47 8.38 -3.17 22.41
CA VAL A 47 9.28 -2.27 21.66
C VAL A 47 8.58 -1.71 20.43
N ALA A 48 7.99 -2.57 19.59
CA ALA A 48 7.24 -2.18 18.39
C ALA A 48 6.06 -1.26 18.72
N LYS A 49 5.36 -1.49 19.84
CA LYS A 49 4.26 -0.65 20.32
C LYS A 49 4.75 0.73 20.78
N VAL A 50 5.88 0.81 21.47
CA VAL A 50 6.49 2.10 21.87
C VAL A 50 6.93 2.89 20.64
N LEU A 51 7.61 2.24 19.69
CA LEU A 51 8.07 2.88 18.45
C LEU A 51 6.89 3.37 17.59
N SER A 52 5.86 2.53 17.41
CA SER A 52 4.67 2.92 16.63
C SER A 52 3.88 4.06 17.28
N ARG A 53 3.77 4.08 18.62
CA ARG A 53 3.13 5.22 19.33
C ARG A 53 3.88 6.53 19.12
N ARG A 54 5.22 6.50 19.10
CA ARG A 54 6.03 7.68 18.82
C ARG A 54 5.93 8.11 17.35
N LEU A 55 5.94 7.17 16.40
CA LEU A 55 5.70 7.47 14.99
C LEU A 55 4.35 8.14 14.80
N LYS A 56 3.29 7.61 15.43
CA LYS A 56 1.94 8.16 15.33
C LYS A 56 1.86 9.68 15.61
N LEU A 57 2.71 10.20 16.50
CA LEU A 57 2.75 11.63 16.83
C LEU A 57 3.27 12.50 15.67
N VAL A 58 4.13 11.95 14.82
CA VAL A 58 4.76 12.67 13.70
C VAL A 58 4.16 12.27 12.33
N THR A 59 3.43 11.16 12.25
CA THR A 59 2.87 10.67 10.99
C THR A 59 1.88 11.66 10.37
N GLY A 60 1.06 12.36 11.16
CA GLY A 60 0.06 13.30 10.64
C GLY A 60 0.65 14.36 9.69
N PRO A 61 1.59 15.20 10.15
CA PRO A 61 2.23 16.20 9.29
C PRO A 61 3.07 15.64 8.14
N LEU A 62 3.58 14.41 8.26
CA LEU A 62 4.44 13.78 7.24
C LEU A 62 3.65 13.20 6.07
N ILE A 63 2.39 12.81 6.29
CA ILE A 63 1.60 12.06 5.33
C ILE A 63 0.62 12.97 4.58
N SER A 64 0.49 12.70 3.27
CA SER A 64 -0.38 13.45 2.35
C SER A 64 -1.85 13.31 2.75
N GLU A 65 -2.69 14.27 2.40
CA GLU A 65 -4.14 14.18 2.54
C GLU A 65 -4.75 13.02 1.76
N ASN A 66 -4.10 12.63 0.65
CA ASN A 66 -4.53 11.55 -0.24
C ASN A 66 -4.37 10.14 0.33
N GLN A 67 -3.81 9.98 1.55
CA GLN A 67 -3.66 8.69 2.22
C GLN A 67 -4.68 8.56 3.35
N CYS A 68 -5.68 7.71 3.19
CA CYS A 68 -6.78 7.57 4.15
C CYS A 68 -6.51 6.51 5.24
N ALA A 69 -5.52 5.64 5.07
CA ALA A 69 -5.29 4.54 6.01
C ALA A 69 -4.50 4.94 7.27
N PHE A 70 -4.92 4.38 8.42
CA PHE A 70 -4.21 4.38 9.71
C PHE A 70 -3.84 5.77 10.29
N LEU A 71 -4.49 6.83 9.81
CA LEU A 71 -4.38 8.19 10.34
C LEU A 71 -5.57 8.52 11.23
N LYS A 72 -5.32 9.26 12.31
CA LYS A 72 -6.39 9.69 13.23
C LYS A 72 -7.30 10.68 12.50
N GLY A 73 -8.61 10.40 12.48
CA GLY A 73 -9.62 11.28 11.90
C GLY A 73 -9.92 11.05 10.41
N ARG A 74 -9.33 10.02 9.79
CA ARG A 74 -9.69 9.58 8.42
C ARG A 74 -10.37 8.22 8.49
N GLN A 75 -11.51 8.10 7.83
CA GLN A 75 -12.29 6.87 7.76
C GLN A 75 -12.16 6.22 6.37
N ILE A 76 -12.39 4.91 6.34
CA ILE A 76 -12.47 4.12 5.10
C ILE A 76 -13.54 4.70 4.17
N TYR A 77 -14.66 5.13 4.74
CA TYR A 77 -15.81 5.68 4.00
C TYR A 77 -15.50 7.00 3.28
N ASP A 78 -14.59 7.82 3.81
CA ASP A 78 -14.23 9.10 3.17
C ASP A 78 -13.66 8.85 1.76
N GLY A 79 -12.77 7.86 1.65
CA GLY A 79 -12.18 7.48 0.37
C GLY A 79 -13.17 6.89 -0.63
N ILE A 80 -14.13 6.10 -0.14
CA ILE A 80 -15.18 5.51 -0.96
C ILE A 80 -16.13 6.60 -1.48
N LEU A 81 -16.54 7.52 -0.61
CA LEU A 81 -17.44 8.61 -0.97
C LEU A 81 -16.80 9.52 -2.04
N ILE A 82 -15.55 9.93 -1.82
CA ILE A 82 -14.80 10.73 -2.81
C ILE A 82 -14.72 10.00 -4.15
N THR A 83 -14.42 8.69 -4.12
CA THR A 83 -14.30 7.89 -5.34
C THR A 83 -15.63 7.79 -6.09
N ASN A 84 -16.74 7.57 -5.39
CA ASN A 84 -18.08 7.50 -5.99
C ASN A 84 -18.52 8.83 -6.59
N GLU A 85 -18.31 9.96 -5.89
CA GLU A 85 -18.66 11.29 -6.41
C GLU A 85 -17.90 11.60 -7.71
N ILE A 86 -16.61 11.24 -7.75
CA ILE A 86 -15.76 11.39 -8.93
C ILE A 86 -16.26 10.54 -10.10
N LEU A 87 -16.64 9.29 -9.84
CA LEU A 87 -17.08 8.33 -10.85
C LEU A 87 -18.33 8.77 -11.62
N HIS A 88 -19.22 9.54 -10.99
CA HIS A 88 -20.48 9.95 -11.62
C HIS A 88 -20.40 11.27 -12.38
N SER A 89 -19.27 11.97 -12.30
CA SER A 89 -19.25 13.41 -12.57
C SER A 89 -18.23 13.85 -13.62
N VAL A 90 -17.23 13.02 -13.98
CA VAL A 90 -16.23 13.34 -15.01
C VAL A 90 -15.88 12.10 -15.84
N GLU A 91 -15.64 12.30 -17.13
CA GLU A 91 -15.00 11.31 -17.99
C GLU A 91 -13.55 11.12 -17.55
N LEU A 92 -13.19 9.91 -17.12
CA LEU A 92 -11.86 9.61 -16.61
C LEU A 92 -11.50 8.13 -16.73
N VAL A 93 -10.21 7.84 -16.60
CA VAL A 93 -9.68 6.49 -16.49
C VAL A 93 -9.18 6.25 -15.07
N ILE A 94 -9.63 5.14 -14.48
CA ILE A 94 -9.14 4.65 -13.20
C ILE A 94 -8.04 3.62 -13.42
N LEU A 95 -6.91 3.81 -12.75
CA LEU A 95 -5.85 2.81 -12.65
C LEU A 95 -5.64 2.40 -11.19
N LYS A 96 -6.10 1.20 -10.84
CA LYS A 96 -5.85 0.58 -9.53
C LYS A 96 -4.45 -0.05 -9.53
N LEU A 97 -3.64 0.29 -8.54
CA LEU A 97 -2.36 -0.35 -8.28
C LEU A 97 -2.55 -1.39 -7.17
N ASP A 98 -2.29 -2.66 -7.49
CA ASP A 98 -2.33 -3.78 -6.55
C ASP A 98 -0.90 -4.27 -6.30
N PHE A 99 -0.38 -4.09 -5.09
CA PHE A 99 0.98 -4.52 -4.75
C PHE A 99 1.01 -5.99 -4.31
N SER A 100 1.73 -6.82 -5.07
CA SER A 100 1.95 -8.22 -4.74
C SER A 100 2.78 -8.37 -3.47
N LYS A 101 2.16 -8.92 -2.41
CA LYS A 101 2.80 -9.19 -1.11
C LYS A 101 3.53 -7.96 -0.59
N ALA A 102 2.83 -6.82 -0.56
CA ALA A 102 3.43 -5.51 -0.36
C ALA A 102 4.38 -5.44 0.83
N TYR A 103 3.96 -5.96 1.99
CA TYR A 103 4.78 -5.97 3.20
C TYR A 103 6.03 -6.83 3.06
N ASP A 104 5.98 -7.98 2.39
CA ASP A 104 7.11 -8.91 2.27
C ASP A 104 8.20 -8.42 1.30
N CYS A 105 7.86 -7.46 0.45
CA CYS A 105 8.69 -7.03 -0.67
C CYS A 105 9.51 -5.75 -0.38
N VAL A 106 9.17 -4.98 0.67
CA VAL A 106 9.81 -3.70 0.97
C VAL A 106 11.32 -3.85 1.17
N ARG A 107 12.10 -3.12 0.36
CA ARG A 107 13.55 -3.00 0.50
C ARG A 107 13.93 -2.10 1.68
N TRP A 108 14.78 -2.60 2.57
CA TRP A 108 15.17 -1.86 3.78
C TRP A 108 16.09 -0.68 3.49
N ASP A 109 16.91 -0.75 2.46
CA ASP A 109 17.75 0.36 2.02
C ASP A 109 16.91 1.51 1.45
N PHE A 110 15.82 1.19 0.75
CA PHE A 110 14.85 2.19 0.32
C PHE A 110 14.09 2.80 1.50
N LEU A 111 13.61 1.99 2.45
CA LEU A 111 12.98 2.50 3.67
C LEU A 111 13.92 3.43 4.44
N GLU A 112 15.19 3.04 4.58
CA GLU A 112 16.20 3.86 5.22
C GLU A 112 16.38 5.20 4.51
N MET A 113 16.46 5.20 3.18
CA MET A 113 16.56 6.41 2.37
C MET A 113 15.34 7.33 2.58
N VAL A 114 14.13 6.76 2.61
CA VAL A 114 12.89 7.51 2.89
C VAL A 114 12.95 8.16 4.26
N LEU A 115 13.34 7.41 5.29
CA LEU A 115 13.47 7.93 6.66
C LEU A 115 14.52 9.04 6.76
N ILE A 116 15.65 8.92 6.04
CA ILE A 116 16.67 9.98 5.94
C ILE A 116 16.06 11.25 5.33
N LYS A 117 15.35 11.12 4.20
CA LYS A 117 14.73 12.26 3.50
C LYS A 117 13.61 12.92 4.29
N MET A 118 12.95 12.17 5.18
CA MET A 118 11.96 12.70 6.13
C MET A 118 12.57 13.33 7.39
N GLY A 119 13.91 13.31 7.54
CA GLY A 119 14.59 13.95 8.66
C GLY A 119 14.67 13.10 9.93
N PHE A 120 14.43 11.78 9.87
CA PHE A 120 14.59 10.92 11.04
C PHE A 120 16.06 10.79 11.45
N GLY A 121 16.36 11.10 12.71
CA GLY A 121 17.70 11.03 13.27
C GLY A 121 18.31 9.62 13.26
N ASN A 122 19.64 9.55 13.26
CA ASN A 122 20.41 8.31 13.13
C ASN A 122 20.02 7.25 14.17
N LYS A 123 19.76 7.67 15.40
CA LYS A 123 19.35 6.77 16.49
C LYS A 123 18.00 6.10 16.20
N TRP A 124 17.03 6.86 15.70
CA TRP A 124 15.72 6.34 15.32
C TRP A 124 15.83 5.33 14.19
N ARG A 125 16.56 5.69 13.13
CA ARG A 125 16.83 4.81 11.99
C ARG A 125 17.54 3.52 12.41
N SER A 126 18.46 3.61 13.37
CA SER A 126 19.15 2.43 13.92
C SER A 126 18.18 1.49 14.66
N TRP A 127 17.22 2.02 15.43
CA TRP A 127 16.16 1.20 16.02
C TRP A 127 15.28 0.53 14.97
N ILE A 128 14.88 1.26 13.93
CA ILE A 128 14.08 0.68 12.84
C ILE A 128 14.85 -0.42 12.13
N ARG A 129 16.12 -0.17 11.77
CA ARG A 129 17.01 -1.16 11.14
C ARG A 129 17.13 -2.40 12.02
N GLU A 130 17.37 -2.25 13.32
CA GLU A 130 17.45 -3.39 14.23
C GLU A 130 16.13 -4.19 14.23
N CYS A 131 14.99 -3.50 14.29
CA CYS A 131 13.68 -4.14 14.22
C CYS A 131 13.36 -4.77 12.86
N THR A 132 13.97 -4.37 11.75
CA THR A 132 13.64 -4.95 10.43
C THR A 132 14.65 -5.99 9.98
N SER A 133 15.95 -5.76 10.17
CA SER A 133 17.02 -6.52 9.50
C SER A 133 17.71 -7.59 10.33
N THR A 134 17.49 -7.63 11.64
CA THR A 134 18.08 -8.63 12.54
C THR A 134 17.18 -9.79 12.99
N PRO A 135 15.85 -9.84 12.71
CA PRO A 135 15.05 -11.00 13.10
C PRO A 135 15.58 -12.30 12.51
N ARG A 136 15.61 -13.35 13.34
CA ARG A 136 15.74 -14.73 12.89
C ARG A 136 14.36 -15.34 12.75
N ILE A 137 14.11 -15.97 11.61
CA ILE A 137 12.78 -16.42 11.23
C ILE A 137 12.76 -17.93 11.07
N SER A 138 11.72 -18.56 11.60
CA SER A 138 11.35 -19.94 11.30
C SER A 138 9.92 -19.99 10.77
N MET A 139 9.63 -20.87 9.82
CA MET A 139 8.27 -21.12 9.38
C MET A 139 7.60 -22.14 10.28
N LEU A 140 6.31 -21.93 10.56
CA LEU A 140 5.45 -22.92 11.22
C LEU A 140 4.72 -23.73 10.16
N VAL A 141 5.03 -25.02 10.10
CA VAL A 141 4.43 -25.98 9.18
C VAL A 141 3.75 -27.05 10.03
N ASN A 142 2.42 -27.09 10.01
CA ASN A 142 1.61 -28.06 10.77
C ASN A 142 1.98 -28.12 12.28
N GLY A 143 2.22 -26.97 12.90
CA GLY A 143 2.58 -26.86 14.31
C GLY A 143 4.07 -27.09 14.63
N SER A 144 4.88 -27.51 13.64
CA SER A 144 6.32 -27.70 13.79
C SER A 144 7.12 -26.54 13.19
N THR A 145 8.29 -26.25 13.75
CA THR A 145 9.17 -25.17 13.30
C THR A 145 10.21 -25.67 12.29
N THR A 146 10.46 -24.88 11.24
CA THR A 146 11.60 -25.11 10.36
C THR A 146 12.90 -24.61 10.99
N ARG A 147 14.02 -24.93 10.34
CA ARG A 147 15.32 -24.29 10.64
C ARG A 147 15.20 -22.77 10.51
N GLU A 148 15.94 -22.07 11.36
CA GLU A 148 16.04 -20.61 11.32
C GLU A 148 16.72 -20.14 10.02
N PHE A 149 16.23 -19.04 9.48
CA PHE A 149 16.84 -18.32 8.37
C PHE A 149 16.69 -16.81 8.57
N ILE A 150 17.41 -16.04 7.75
CA ILE A 150 17.42 -14.59 7.79
C ILE A 150 16.75 -14.07 6.52
N ILE A 151 15.81 -13.14 6.66
CA ILE A 151 15.21 -12.42 5.53
C ILE A 151 16.11 -11.26 5.10
N ARG A 152 15.97 -10.82 3.85
CA ARG A 152 16.77 -9.70 3.30
C ARG A 152 15.94 -8.44 2.99
N ARG A 153 14.62 -8.55 3.12
CA ARG A 153 13.64 -7.51 2.83
C ARG A 153 12.33 -7.85 3.52
N GLY A 154 11.42 -6.88 3.53
CA GLY A 154 10.06 -7.04 4.02
C GLY A 154 9.83 -6.46 5.42
N LEU A 155 8.56 -6.30 5.77
CA LEU A 155 8.07 -5.77 7.03
C LEU A 155 7.15 -6.82 7.67
N ARG A 156 7.34 -7.07 8.96
CA ARG A 156 6.65 -8.16 9.67
C ARG A 156 5.15 -7.89 9.83
N GLN A 157 4.30 -8.65 9.15
CA GLN A 157 2.85 -8.51 9.34
C GLN A 157 2.42 -9.02 10.72
N GLY A 158 1.49 -8.32 11.38
CA GLY A 158 0.99 -8.68 12.71
C GLY A 158 1.39 -7.75 13.85
N ASP A 159 2.17 -6.70 13.55
CA ASP A 159 2.58 -5.66 14.50
C ASP A 159 2.21 -4.24 14.01
N PRO A 160 1.99 -3.29 14.94
CA PRO A 160 1.60 -1.93 14.58
C PRO A 160 2.71 -1.10 13.93
N LEU A 161 3.99 -1.41 14.19
CA LEU A 161 5.13 -0.65 13.66
C LEU A 161 5.26 -0.76 12.13
N PRO A 162 5.26 -1.97 11.55
CA PRO A 162 5.24 -2.22 10.11
C PRO A 162 4.20 -1.42 9.33
N LEU A 163 3.00 -1.19 9.89
CA LEU A 163 1.96 -0.36 9.25
C LEU A 163 2.44 1.07 9.01
N TYR A 164 3.01 1.72 10.02
CA TYR A 164 3.52 3.09 9.87
C TYR A 164 4.73 3.16 8.93
N LEU A 165 5.62 2.16 8.99
CA LEU A 165 6.78 2.10 8.09
C LEU A 165 6.35 1.95 6.63
N PHE A 166 5.31 1.15 6.37
CA PHE A 166 4.76 0.99 5.04
C PHE A 166 4.15 2.29 4.51
N ILE A 167 3.43 3.04 5.36
CA ILE A 167 2.88 4.35 4.99
C ILE A 167 4.00 5.35 4.62
N MET A 168 5.17 5.29 5.27
CA MET A 168 6.32 6.12 4.88
C MET A 168 6.83 5.73 3.49
N VAL A 169 6.89 4.43 3.18
CA VAL A 169 7.28 3.93 1.85
C VAL A 169 6.29 4.40 0.78
N THR A 170 4.98 4.30 1.04
CA THR A 170 3.95 4.74 0.08
C THR A 170 3.85 6.26 -0.04
N LYS A 171 4.32 7.04 0.95
CA LYS A 171 4.48 8.49 0.80
C LYS A 171 5.42 8.83 -0.37
N ALA A 172 6.47 8.04 -0.59
CA ALA A 172 7.36 8.23 -1.74
C ALA A 172 6.62 8.02 -3.07
N LEU A 173 5.68 7.07 -3.14
CA LEU A 173 4.80 6.89 -4.29
C LEU A 173 3.87 8.09 -4.50
N ASN A 174 3.22 8.58 -3.44
CA ASN A 174 2.42 9.80 -3.51
C ASN A 174 3.23 10.99 -4.06
N LEU A 175 4.47 11.20 -3.56
CA LEU A 175 5.33 12.27 -4.06
C LEU A 175 5.73 12.09 -5.53
N LEU A 176 5.95 10.85 -5.96
CA LEU A 176 6.23 10.50 -7.35
C LEU A 176 5.05 10.82 -8.27
N ILE A 177 3.81 10.51 -7.84
CA ILE A 177 2.57 10.82 -8.58
C ILE A 177 2.39 12.33 -8.69
N LEU A 178 2.50 13.08 -7.58
CA LEU A 178 2.40 14.55 -7.60
C LEU A 178 3.49 15.18 -8.47
N ALA A 179 4.70 14.64 -8.48
CA ALA A 179 5.77 15.10 -9.37
C ALA A 179 5.49 14.75 -10.84
N ALA A 180 4.80 13.64 -11.13
CA ALA A 180 4.35 13.30 -12.47
C ALA A 180 3.30 14.29 -12.97
N GLU A 181 2.36 14.68 -12.13
CA GLU A 181 1.35 15.67 -12.44
C GLU A 181 1.95 17.04 -12.71
N ARG A 182 2.84 17.53 -11.83
CA ARG A 182 3.49 18.83 -11.99
C ARG A 182 4.34 18.95 -13.25
N CYS A 183 4.91 17.86 -13.75
CA CYS A 183 5.63 17.85 -15.02
C CYS A 183 4.71 17.56 -16.23
N GLY A 184 3.39 17.54 -16.03
CA GLY A 184 2.39 17.28 -17.05
C GLY A 184 2.47 15.88 -17.64
N ALA A 185 3.02 14.90 -16.91
CA ALA A 185 3.12 13.50 -17.34
C ALA A 185 1.84 12.70 -17.04
N ILE A 186 1.04 13.16 -16.09
CA ILE A 186 -0.34 12.73 -15.85
C ILE A 186 -1.19 13.97 -15.68
N GLU A 187 -2.48 13.83 -15.98
CA GLU A 187 -3.49 14.85 -15.71
C GLU A 187 -4.49 14.26 -14.71
N GLY A 188 -4.57 14.87 -13.52
CA GLY A 188 -5.59 14.56 -12.53
C GLY A 188 -6.94 15.17 -12.89
N ILE A 189 -7.91 15.02 -12.01
CA ILE A 189 -9.22 15.67 -12.16
C ILE A 189 -9.10 17.12 -11.71
N SER A 190 -9.12 18.06 -12.66
CA SER A 190 -9.03 19.51 -12.40
C SER A 190 -10.36 20.25 -12.47
N ASN A 191 -11.42 19.63 -13.02
CA ASN A 191 -12.66 20.34 -13.38
C ASN A 191 -13.71 20.36 -12.25
N MET A 192 -13.37 19.79 -11.08
CA MET A 192 -14.31 19.65 -9.95
C MET A 192 -14.27 20.81 -8.98
N LEU A 193 -13.08 21.36 -8.74
CA LEU A 193 -12.85 22.42 -7.77
C LEU A 193 -11.80 23.39 -8.33
N PRO A 194 -12.02 24.71 -8.27
CA PRO A 194 -11.01 25.69 -8.68
C PRO A 194 -9.70 25.46 -7.94
N ASP A 195 -8.58 25.49 -8.67
CA ASP A 195 -7.20 25.36 -8.15
C ASP A 195 -6.88 24.03 -7.43
N TYR A 196 -7.72 23.01 -7.56
CA TYR A 196 -7.49 21.70 -6.97
C TYR A 196 -7.48 20.60 -8.04
N SER A 197 -6.37 19.89 -8.13
CA SER A 197 -6.27 18.70 -8.96
C SER A 197 -6.18 17.44 -8.10
N PHE A 198 -7.08 16.50 -8.37
CA PHE A 198 -7.15 15.24 -7.66
C PHE A 198 -6.62 14.11 -8.55
N THR A 199 -5.46 13.54 -8.20
CA THR A 199 -4.82 12.48 -9.00
C THR A 199 -4.99 11.08 -8.45
N HIS A 200 -5.07 10.93 -7.13
CA HIS A 200 -4.99 9.62 -6.53
C HIS A 200 -5.53 9.57 -5.10
N LEU A 201 -5.95 8.37 -4.73
CA LEU A 201 -6.35 7.99 -3.39
C LEU A 201 -5.54 6.76 -2.96
N GLN A 202 -5.02 6.78 -1.73
CA GLN A 202 -4.31 5.65 -1.15
C GLN A 202 -5.02 5.19 0.12
N PHE A 203 -5.12 3.87 0.27
CA PHE A 203 -5.49 3.22 1.50
C PHE A 203 -4.51 2.08 1.77
N ALA A 204 -3.50 2.36 2.59
CA ALA A 204 -2.41 1.42 2.87
C ALA A 204 -1.70 1.01 1.57
N ASP A 205 -1.82 -0.25 1.16
CA ASP A 205 -1.29 -0.82 -0.08
C ASP A 205 -2.25 -0.71 -1.27
N ASP A 206 -3.55 -0.44 -1.07
CA ASP A 206 -4.43 -0.12 -2.18
C ASP A 206 -4.17 1.33 -2.64
N THR A 207 -3.83 1.52 -3.91
CA THR A 207 -3.73 2.87 -4.52
C THR A 207 -4.60 2.92 -5.76
N VAL A 208 -5.42 3.97 -5.87
CA VAL A 208 -6.28 4.23 -7.03
C VAL A 208 -5.84 5.55 -7.64
N LEU A 209 -5.49 5.53 -8.92
CA LEU A 209 -5.19 6.74 -9.71
C LEU A 209 -6.43 7.13 -10.52
N PHE A 210 -6.71 8.42 -10.55
CA PHE A 210 -7.74 9.05 -11.36
C PHE A 210 -7.07 9.91 -12.42
N LEU A 211 -7.28 9.56 -13.69
CA LEU A 211 -6.54 10.12 -14.81
C LEU A 211 -7.53 10.69 -15.83
N GLY A 212 -7.48 12.00 -16.09
CA GLY A 212 -8.37 12.68 -17.04
C GLY A 212 -8.02 12.36 -18.49
N THR A 213 -6.74 12.51 -18.85
CA THR A 213 -6.19 12.04 -20.13
C THR A 213 -4.85 11.36 -19.90
N LEU A 214 -4.57 10.31 -20.68
CA LEU A 214 -3.41 9.43 -20.46
C LEU A 214 -2.55 9.35 -21.73
N GLU A 215 -2.45 10.46 -22.47
CA GLU A 215 -1.63 10.53 -23.69
C GLU A 215 -0.13 10.36 -23.42
N LYS A 216 0.32 10.46 -22.17
CA LYS A 216 1.73 10.44 -21.80
C LYS A 216 2.08 9.18 -21.01
N SER A 217 2.71 8.24 -21.69
CA SER A 217 3.25 6.96 -21.20
C SER A 217 4.32 7.07 -20.09
N LEU A 218 4.56 8.25 -19.51
CA LEU A 218 5.60 8.49 -18.50
C LEU A 218 5.25 7.89 -17.13
N ILE A 219 3.96 7.71 -16.82
CA ILE A 219 3.56 7.17 -15.51
C ILE A 219 4.07 5.75 -15.31
N ASN A 220 4.06 4.92 -16.36
CA ASN A 220 4.58 3.55 -16.30
C ASN A 220 6.07 3.54 -15.98
N VAL A 221 6.86 4.41 -16.63
CA VAL A 221 8.29 4.52 -16.34
C VAL A 221 8.52 4.89 -14.88
N LYS A 222 7.79 5.89 -14.36
CA LYS A 222 7.89 6.30 -12.95
C LYS A 222 7.49 5.19 -11.99
N LEU A 223 6.41 4.45 -12.28
CA LEU A 223 5.97 3.31 -11.47
C LEU A 223 7.00 2.18 -11.49
N ARG A 224 7.61 1.85 -12.64
CA ARG A 224 8.70 0.86 -12.73
C ARG A 224 9.94 1.29 -11.96
N CYS A 225 10.30 2.58 -12.01
CA CYS A 225 11.38 3.11 -11.17
C CYS A 225 11.06 2.96 -9.68
N PHE A 226 9.81 3.21 -9.29
CA PHE A 226 9.37 3.00 -7.91
C PHE A 226 9.46 1.53 -7.50
N GLU A 227 9.05 0.57 -8.36
CA GLU A 227 9.21 -0.86 -8.08
C GLU A 227 10.69 -1.24 -7.88
N ALA A 228 11.57 -0.80 -8.78
CA ALA A 228 13.00 -1.10 -8.72
C ALA A 228 13.65 -0.57 -7.42
N CYS A 229 13.26 0.64 -7.00
CA CYS A 229 13.79 1.28 -5.80
C CYS A 229 13.19 0.65 -4.53
N SER A 230 11.86 0.58 -4.42
CA SER A 230 11.15 0.16 -3.21
C SER A 230 11.12 -1.35 -2.99
N GLY A 231 11.32 -2.14 -4.05
CA GLY A 231 11.12 -3.58 -4.06
C GLY A 231 9.65 -4.01 -4.14
N LEU A 232 8.69 -3.08 -4.03
CA LEU A 232 7.27 -3.36 -4.22
C LEU A 232 7.01 -3.74 -5.68
N SER A 233 6.17 -4.74 -5.91
CA SER A 233 5.80 -5.16 -7.26
C SER A 233 4.32 -4.96 -7.50
N ILE A 234 3.98 -4.20 -8.54
CA ILE A 234 2.62 -3.92 -8.98
C ILE A 234 2.15 -5.07 -9.87
N ASN A 235 0.99 -5.62 -9.55
CA ASN A 235 0.39 -6.72 -10.28
C ASN A 235 -0.40 -6.22 -11.49
N PHE A 236 0.28 -6.04 -12.61
CA PHE A 236 -0.37 -5.68 -13.88
C PHE A 236 -1.11 -6.86 -14.56
N ASN A 237 -0.93 -8.09 -14.07
CA ASN A 237 -1.64 -9.27 -14.60
C ASN A 237 -3.09 -9.37 -14.13
N LYS A 238 -3.53 -8.49 -13.23
CA LYS A 238 -4.92 -8.39 -12.80
C LYS A 238 -5.63 -7.26 -13.55
N PRO A 239 -6.96 -7.35 -13.74
CA PRO A 239 -7.76 -6.23 -14.23
C PRO A 239 -7.59 -5.05 -13.30
N CYS A 240 -7.02 -3.96 -13.82
CA CYS A 240 -6.62 -2.84 -12.98
C CYS A 240 -6.85 -1.47 -13.64
N LEU A 241 -7.19 -1.45 -14.93
CA LEU A 241 -7.54 -0.22 -15.65
C LEU A 241 -9.00 -0.25 -16.08
N VAL A 242 -9.72 0.83 -15.82
CA VAL A 242 -11.17 0.93 -16.08
C VAL A 242 -11.48 2.31 -16.63
N GLY A 243 -12.17 2.35 -17.77
CA GLY A 243 -12.78 3.58 -18.26
C GLY A 243 -14.09 3.86 -17.53
N VAL A 244 -14.28 5.12 -17.16
CA VAL A 244 -15.50 5.61 -16.52
C VAL A 244 -16.39 6.29 -17.58
N VAL A 245 -17.65 6.51 -17.24
CA VAL A 245 -18.70 7.14 -18.08
C VAL A 245 -18.11 8.12 -19.09
N GLY A 246 -18.40 7.91 -20.39
CA GLY A 246 -17.96 8.78 -21.49
C GLY A 246 -16.64 8.39 -22.17
N VAL A 247 -15.80 7.55 -21.55
CA VAL A 247 -14.54 7.11 -22.19
C VAL A 247 -14.76 5.96 -23.17
N GLU A 248 -14.34 6.16 -24.42
CA GLU A 248 -14.40 5.14 -25.47
C GLU A 248 -13.57 3.88 -25.12
N ILE A 249 -14.12 2.71 -25.39
CA ILE A 249 -13.47 1.44 -25.07
C ILE A 249 -12.13 1.24 -25.80
N GLU A 250 -11.98 1.82 -26.98
CA GLU A 250 -10.73 1.81 -27.74
C GLU A 250 -9.63 2.58 -27.01
N THR A 251 -9.97 3.73 -26.42
CA THR A 251 -9.06 4.49 -25.56
C THR A 251 -8.65 3.68 -24.35
N VAL A 252 -9.60 3.04 -23.65
CA VAL A 252 -9.31 2.18 -22.48
C VAL A 252 -8.37 1.03 -22.86
N ASN A 253 -8.64 0.34 -23.96
CA ASN A 253 -7.80 -0.77 -24.45
C ASN A 253 -6.40 -0.31 -24.85
N ARG A 254 -6.28 0.84 -25.53
CA ARG A 254 -4.99 1.43 -25.89
C ARG A 254 -4.15 1.72 -24.65
N LEU A 255 -4.77 2.30 -23.62
CA LEU A 255 -4.10 2.62 -22.36
C LEU A 255 -3.71 1.36 -21.58
N ALA A 256 -4.56 0.35 -21.58
CA ALA A 256 -4.25 -0.94 -20.98
C ALA A 256 -3.02 -1.58 -21.62
N MET A 257 -2.90 -1.53 -22.96
CA MET A 257 -1.70 -2.00 -23.68
C MET A 257 -0.45 -1.20 -23.30
N LEU A 258 -0.54 0.14 -23.21
CA LEU A 258 0.60 0.99 -22.84
C LEU A 258 1.07 0.75 -21.40
N CYS A 259 0.15 0.47 -20.49
CA CYS A 259 0.41 0.11 -19.10
C CYS A 259 0.82 -1.35 -18.92
N GLY A 260 0.63 -2.19 -19.93
CA GLY A 260 0.82 -3.63 -19.84
C GLY A 260 -0.14 -4.28 -18.84
N CYS A 261 -1.34 -3.73 -18.72
CA CYS A 261 -2.35 -4.18 -17.76
C CYS A 261 -3.63 -4.68 -18.42
N GLN A 262 -4.48 -5.35 -17.64
CA GLN A 262 -5.77 -5.83 -18.10
C GLN A 262 -6.88 -4.81 -17.83
N VAL A 263 -7.82 -4.69 -18.78
CA VAL A 263 -9.03 -3.89 -18.62
C VAL A 263 -9.97 -4.60 -17.65
N GLY A 264 -10.46 -3.88 -16.63
CA GLY A 264 -11.47 -4.34 -15.70
C GLY A 264 -12.87 -3.80 -16.03
N SER A 265 -13.84 -4.15 -15.19
CA SER A 265 -15.21 -3.60 -15.24
C SER A 265 -15.40 -2.48 -14.22
N LEU A 266 -16.38 -1.59 -14.48
CA LEU A 266 -16.69 -0.42 -13.65
C LEU A 266 -17.02 -0.77 -12.17
N LEU A 267 -17.59 -1.96 -11.95
CA LEU A 267 -17.77 -2.56 -10.62
C LEU A 267 -16.42 -2.98 -10.03
N ILE A 268 -15.57 -2.01 -9.75
CA ILE A 268 -14.31 -2.23 -9.05
C ILE A 268 -14.64 -2.33 -7.58
N ASN A 269 -14.24 -3.43 -6.95
CA ASN A 269 -14.21 -3.49 -5.49
C ASN A 269 -13.04 -2.63 -4.99
N TYR A 270 -13.37 -1.50 -4.36
CA TYR A 270 -12.43 -0.70 -3.57
C TYR A 270 -12.74 -0.90 -2.09
N LEU A 271 -11.77 -1.41 -1.35
CA LEU A 271 -11.91 -1.76 0.07
C LEU A 271 -13.07 -2.74 0.35
N GLY A 272 -13.40 -3.60 -0.62
CA GLY A 272 -14.46 -4.60 -0.52
C GLY A 272 -15.86 -4.09 -0.87
N ILE A 273 -15.99 -2.83 -1.32
CA ILE A 273 -17.27 -2.24 -1.75
C ILE A 273 -17.24 -2.03 -3.27
N PRO A 274 -18.28 -2.47 -4.00
CA PRO A 274 -18.39 -2.21 -5.43
C PRO A 274 -18.59 -0.70 -5.65
N LEU A 275 -17.72 -0.11 -6.44
CA LEU A 275 -17.84 1.27 -6.89
C LEU A 275 -18.76 1.36 -8.11
N GLY A 276 -19.51 2.47 -8.22
CA GLY A 276 -20.36 2.75 -9.39
C GLY A 276 -21.74 2.08 -9.41
N VAL A 277 -22.24 1.60 -8.27
CA VAL A 277 -23.64 1.14 -8.15
C VAL A 277 -24.55 2.36 -8.10
N ASP A 278 -25.54 2.44 -8.99
CA ASP A 278 -26.57 3.49 -8.95
C ASP A 278 -27.32 3.38 -7.60
N PRO A 279 -27.42 4.45 -6.79
CA PRO A 279 -28.18 4.44 -5.52
C PRO A 279 -29.63 3.97 -5.65
N LYS A 280 -30.18 3.95 -6.88
CA LYS A 280 -31.51 3.41 -7.17
C LYS A 280 -31.55 1.88 -7.28
N GLU A 281 -30.46 1.23 -7.69
CA GLU A 281 -30.38 -0.23 -7.84
C GLU A 281 -30.02 -0.95 -6.52
N SER A 282 -29.48 -0.24 -5.53
CA SER A 282 -29.14 -0.83 -4.22
C SER A 282 -30.36 -1.22 -3.37
N LYS A 283 -31.60 -0.89 -3.80
CA LYS A 283 -32.82 -1.34 -3.12
C LYS A 283 -33.17 -2.80 -3.41
N ASP A 284 -32.65 -3.39 -4.49
CA ASP A 284 -33.06 -4.74 -4.92
C ASP A 284 -32.07 -5.84 -4.49
N MET A 285 -30.89 -5.50 -3.97
CA MET A 285 -29.93 -6.50 -3.43
C MET A 285 -30.19 -6.88 -1.96
N GLY A 286 -31.24 -6.34 -1.33
CA GLY A 286 -31.64 -6.65 0.04
C GLY A 286 -32.58 -7.85 0.20
N SER A 287 -32.98 -8.50 -0.89
CA SER A 287 -33.94 -9.61 -0.86
C SER A 287 -33.51 -10.76 -1.75
N SER A 288 -32.50 -11.49 -1.34
CA SER A 288 -32.24 -12.87 -1.79
C SER A 288 -31.43 -13.56 -0.69
N SER A 289 -32.17 -14.33 0.12
CA SER A 289 -31.78 -15.27 1.18
C SER A 289 -30.54 -16.12 0.89
#